data_AF-A0A8T2PZF6-F1
#
_entry.id   AF-A0A8T2PZF6-F1
#
_cell.length_a   1.000
_cell.length_b   1.000
_cell.length_c   1.000
_cell.angle_alpha   90.00
_cell.angle_beta   90.00
_cell.angle_gamma   90.00
#
_symmetry.space_group_name_H-M   'P 1'
#
loop_
_entity.id
_entity.type
_entity.pdbx_description
1 polymer ?
#
loop_
_entity_poly.entity_id
_entity_poly.type
_entity_poly.pdbx_seq_one_letter_code
_entity_poly.pdbx_strand_id
1 'polypeptide(L)'
;MKESKSHHKNQEIYEEKYPFKLNEKVLIKGNKRTPEKLVGREAFITSKCLNGWYLLKLADNGENVRLQLRSLQAIHEAINGIEECVKQEQSPDNAEIQDDTSKSLETRS
;
A
#
# COMPACT_ATOMS: atom_id res chain seq x y z
N MET A 1 20.72 -37.69 34.71
CA MET A 1 19.52 -36.96 34.28
C MET A 1 19.80 -36.29 32.95
N LYS A 2 18.91 -36.46 31.97
CA LYS A 2 19.04 -35.90 30.61
C LYS A 2 18.49 -34.49 30.62
N GLU A 3 19.25 -33.49 30.17
CA GLU A 3 18.70 -32.18 29.87
C GLU A 3 19.15 -31.76 28.46
N SER A 4 18.35 -32.15 27.48
CA SER A 4 18.45 -31.67 26.10
C SER A 4 17.48 -30.50 25.94
N LYS A 5 17.95 -29.27 26.14
CA LYS A 5 17.18 -28.07 25.82
C LYS A 5 17.22 -27.84 24.31
N SER A 6 16.25 -28.42 23.62
CA SER A 6 15.78 -27.96 22.32
C SER A 6 14.56 -27.07 22.56
N HIS A 7 14.52 -25.86 21.98
CA HIS A 7 13.40 -25.35 21.19
C HIS A 7 13.48 -23.82 21.01
N HIS A 8 13.44 -23.43 19.73
CA HIS A 8 12.63 -22.34 19.17
C HIS A 8 12.64 -21.01 19.91
N LYS A 9 13.45 -20.05 19.46
CA LYS A 9 13.08 -18.63 19.41
C LYS A 9 14.15 -17.84 18.66
N ASN A 10 14.05 -17.83 17.34
CA ASN A 10 14.77 -16.89 16.48
C ASN A 10 13.96 -16.57 15.21
N GLN A 11 12.63 -16.72 15.27
CA GLN A 11 11.76 -16.55 14.11
C GLN A 11 10.92 -15.26 14.20
N GLU A 12 10.72 -14.72 15.40
CA GLU A 12 9.83 -13.57 15.67
C GLU A 12 10.42 -12.21 15.24
N ILE A 13 11.71 -12.11 14.91
CA ILE A 13 12.38 -10.85 14.51
C ILE A 13 12.32 -10.53 13.00
N TYR A 14 11.79 -11.44 12.17
CA TYR A 14 11.76 -11.26 10.72
C TYR A 14 10.36 -11.02 10.14
N GLU A 15 9.29 -11.14 10.94
CA GLU A 15 7.92 -10.98 10.43
C GLU A 15 7.48 -9.52 10.29
N GLU A 16 7.98 -8.61 11.13
CA GLU A 16 7.62 -7.18 11.05
C GLU A 16 8.16 -6.48 9.79
N LYS A 17 9.26 -6.97 9.22
CA LYS A 17 9.90 -6.36 8.02
C LYS A 17 9.38 -6.89 6.69
N TYR A 18 8.56 -7.94 6.68
CA TYR A 18 8.16 -8.64 5.47
C TYR A 18 6.63 -8.74 5.36
N PRO A 19 5.95 -7.69 4.90
CA PRO A 19 4.49 -7.61 4.91
C PRO A 19 3.80 -8.58 3.96
N PHE A 20 4.51 -9.07 2.93
CA PHE A 20 3.93 -9.96 1.91
C PHE A 20 3.98 -11.45 2.31
N LYS A 21 2.85 -12.14 2.14
CA LYS A 21 2.73 -13.59 2.32
C LYS A 21 3.09 -14.36 1.04
N LEU A 22 3.36 -15.65 1.18
CA LEU A 22 3.48 -16.55 0.03
C LEU A 22 2.12 -16.66 -0.68
N ASN A 23 2.15 -16.84 -1.99
CA ASN A 23 1.01 -16.87 -2.90
C ASN A 23 0.16 -15.59 -2.90
N GLU A 24 0.68 -14.50 -2.32
CA GLU A 24 0.01 -13.22 -2.32
C GLU A 24 0.19 -12.50 -3.66
N LYS A 25 -0.88 -11.87 -4.14
CA LYS A 25 -0.89 -11.11 -5.39
C LYS A 25 -0.40 -9.69 -5.13
N VAL A 26 0.66 -9.28 -5.81
CA VAL A 26 1.29 -7.96 -5.70
C VAL A 26 1.44 -7.31 -7.07
N LEU A 27 1.50 -5.99 -7.08
CA LEU A 27 1.76 -5.19 -8.27
C LEU A 27 3.24 -4.80 -8.32
N ILE A 28 3.86 -4.94 -9.49
CA ILE A 28 5.24 -4.50 -9.69
C ILE A 28 5.24 -3.01 -10.03
N LYS A 29 5.50 -2.13 -9.06
CA LYS A 29 5.65 -0.68 -9.27
C LYS A 29 6.95 -0.32 -10.00
N GLY A 30 7.97 -1.15 -9.84
CA GLY A 30 9.29 -0.92 -10.44
C GLY A 30 10.15 0.09 -9.68
N ASN A 31 11.40 0.22 -10.12
CA ASN A 31 12.38 1.21 -9.66
C ASN A 31 13.43 1.43 -10.77
N LYS A 32 14.43 2.30 -10.56
CA LYS A 32 15.52 2.56 -11.52
C LYS A 32 16.28 1.32 -12.03
N ARG A 33 16.16 0.17 -11.36
CA ARG A 33 16.82 -1.11 -11.72
C ARG A 33 15.84 -2.18 -12.20
N THR A 34 14.54 -1.90 -12.21
CA THR A 34 13.51 -2.83 -12.66
C THR A 34 13.20 -2.50 -14.12
N PRO A 35 13.24 -3.48 -15.04
CA PRO A 35 12.89 -3.21 -16.43
C PRO A 35 11.41 -2.82 -16.54
N GLU A 36 11.11 -1.77 -17.30
CA GLU A 36 9.75 -1.25 -17.48
C GLU A 36 8.76 -2.29 -18.00
N LYS A 37 9.25 -3.31 -18.74
CA LYS A 37 8.43 -4.43 -19.23
C LYS A 37 7.69 -5.18 -18.13
N LEU A 38 8.21 -5.15 -16.90
CA LEU A 38 7.62 -5.81 -15.72
C LEU A 38 6.76 -4.85 -14.89
N VAL A 39 6.93 -3.54 -15.07
CA VAL A 39 6.22 -2.53 -14.30
C VAL A 39 4.75 -2.52 -14.70
N GLY A 40 3.86 -2.37 -13.71
CA GLY A 40 2.41 -2.45 -13.90
C GLY A 40 1.88 -3.87 -14.05
N ARG A 41 2.73 -4.91 -14.04
CA ARG A 41 2.28 -6.30 -14.09
C ARG A 41 1.97 -6.84 -12.72
N GLU A 42 1.00 -7.74 -12.69
CA GLU A 42 0.60 -8.49 -11.52
C GLU A 42 1.43 -9.77 -11.38
N ALA A 43 1.84 -10.09 -10.16
CA ALA A 43 2.62 -11.29 -9.88
C ALA A 43 2.28 -11.88 -8.51
N PHE A 44 2.58 -13.17 -8.34
CA PHE A 44 2.38 -13.90 -7.09
C PHE A 44 3.70 -14.16 -6.38
N ILE A 45 3.75 -13.91 -5.08
CA ILE A 45 4.94 -14.21 -4.27
C ILE A 45 5.09 -15.73 -4.20
N THR A 46 6.18 -16.27 -4.74
CA THR A 46 6.46 -17.71 -4.72
C THR A 46 7.40 -18.08 -3.59
N SER A 47 8.35 -17.20 -3.26
CA SER A 47 9.32 -17.45 -2.18
C SER A 47 9.89 -16.15 -1.63
N LYS A 48 10.18 -16.15 -0.32
CA LYS A 48 10.91 -15.07 0.36
C LYS A 48 12.40 -15.41 0.35
N CYS A 49 13.23 -14.48 -0.12
CA CYS A 49 14.68 -14.59 -0.04
C CYS A 49 15.23 -13.67 1.07
N LEU A 50 16.53 -13.73 1.30
CA LEU A 50 17.23 -12.84 2.24
C LEU A 50 17.27 -11.40 1.71
N ASN A 51 17.41 -10.43 2.61
CA ASN A 51 17.62 -9.00 2.28
C ASN A 51 16.48 -8.35 1.48
N GLY A 52 15.23 -8.79 1.72
CA GLY A 52 14.05 -8.21 1.07
C GLY A 52 13.94 -8.50 -0.41
N TRP A 53 14.63 -9.53 -0.91
CA TRP A 53 14.36 -10.10 -2.23
C TRP A 53 13.21 -11.09 -2.17
N TYR A 54 12.37 -11.07 -3.18
CA TYR A 54 11.25 -11.98 -3.35
C TYR A 54 11.32 -12.62 -4.72
N LEU A 55 11.04 -13.91 -4.78
CA LEU A 55 10.76 -14.60 -6.03
C LEU A 55 9.29 -14.46 -6.32
N LEU A 56 8.97 -13.85 -7.44
CA LEU A 56 7.62 -13.67 -7.93
C LEU A 56 7.39 -14.51 -9.18
N LYS A 57 6.14 -14.88 -9.39
CA LYS A 57 5.67 -15.51 -10.62
C LYS A 57 4.68 -14.57 -11.29
N LEU A 58 5.03 -14.06 -12.47
CA LEU A 58 4.14 -13.20 -13.25
C LEU A 58 2.82 -13.93 -13.54
N ALA A 59 1.69 -13.27 -13.29
CA ALA A 59 0.38 -13.84 -13.55
C ALA A 59 0.12 -14.00 -15.06
N ASP A 60 0.76 -13.15 -15.87
CA ASP A 60 0.59 -13.03 -17.32
C ASP A 60 1.14 -14.26 -18.07
N ASN A 61 2.44 -14.50 -17.95
CA ASN A 61 3.16 -15.55 -18.68
C ASN A 61 3.64 -16.71 -17.78
N GLY A 62 3.46 -16.60 -16.46
CA GLY A 62 4.01 -17.57 -15.51
C GLY A 62 5.53 -17.48 -15.30
N GLU A 63 6.20 -16.47 -15.87
CA GLU A 63 7.64 -16.24 -15.75
C GLU A 63 8.04 -15.92 -14.31
N ASN A 64 9.20 -16.41 -13.89
CA ASN A 64 9.74 -16.15 -12.55
C ASN A 64 10.70 -14.96 -12.55
N VAL A 65 10.46 -14.00 -11.67
CA VAL A 65 11.30 -12.81 -11.51
C VAL A 65 11.70 -12.63 -10.06
N ARG A 66 12.95 -12.19 -9.81
CA ARG A 66 13.41 -11.79 -8.48
C ARG A 66 13.42 -10.28 -8.37
N LEU A 67 12.61 -9.73 -7.47
CA LEU A 67 12.55 -8.29 -7.22
C LEU A 67 12.65 -7.99 -5.73
N GLN A 68 13.07 -6.77 -5.40
CA GLN A 68 13.10 -6.32 -4.01
C GLN A 68 11.75 -5.76 -3.59
N LEU A 69 11.46 -5.85 -2.28
CA LEU A 69 10.26 -5.32 -1.63
C LEU A 69 9.88 -3.91 -2.13
N ARG A 70 10.85 -3.01 -2.24
CA ARG A 70 10.63 -1.61 -2.67
C ARG A 70 10.14 -1.43 -4.11
N SER A 71 10.29 -2.44 -4.96
CA SER A 71 9.75 -2.45 -6.32
C SER A 71 8.34 -3.04 -6.38
N LEU A 72 7.85 -3.57 -5.26
CA LEU A 72 6.57 -4.25 -5.13
C LEU A 72 5.60 -3.36 -4.36
N GLN A 73 4.33 -3.48 -4.66
CA GLN A 73 3.24 -2.79 -3.98
C GLN A 73 2.11 -3.79 -3.72
N ALA A 74 1.54 -3.78 -2.52
CA ALA A 74 0.36 -4.58 -2.23
C ALA A 74 -0.80 -4.10 -3.10
N ILE A 75 -1.57 -5.02 -3.69
CA ILE A 75 -2.73 -4.60 -4.51
C ILE A 75 -3.76 -3.85 -3.65
N HIS A 76 -3.94 -4.24 -2.39
CA HIS A 76 -4.82 -3.52 -1.47
C HIS A 76 -4.36 -2.07 -1.25
N GLU A 77 -3.06 -1.84 -1.08
CA GLU A 77 -2.49 -0.50 -0.92
C GLU A 77 -2.50 0.29 -2.24
N ALA A 78 -2.33 -0.37 -3.38
CA ALA A 78 -2.46 0.28 -4.69
C ALA A 78 -3.88 0.81 -4.93
N ILE A 79 -4.91 0.07 -4.49
CA ILE A 79 -6.30 0.51 -4.58
C ILE A 79 -6.58 1.65 -3.60
N ASN A 80 -6.11 1.55 -2.35
CA ASN A 80 -6.28 2.61 -1.35
C ASN A 80 -5.51 3.89 -1.73
N GLY A 81 -4.35 3.76 -2.41
CA GLY A 81 -3.57 4.89 -2.92
C GLY A 81 -4.18 5.58 -4.15
N ILE A 82 -5.18 4.98 -4.81
CA ILE A 82 -5.96 5.65 -5.85
C ILE A 82 -7.00 6.59 -5.23
N GLU A 83 -7.47 6.33 -4.00
CA GLU A 83 -8.31 7.27 -3.25
C GLU A 83 -7.55 8.50 -2.71
N GLU A 84 -6.21 8.45 -2.71
CA GLU A 84 -5.34 9.60 -2.38
C GLU A 84 -4.86 10.36 -3.64
N CYS A 85 -5.31 9.99 -4.85
CA CYS A 85 -5.14 10.81 -6.06
C CYS A 85 -6.40 11.65 -6.39
N VAL A 86 -7.47 11.54 -5.60
CA VAL A 86 -8.71 12.33 -5.75
C VAL A 86 -8.96 13.18 -4.50
N LYS A 87 -7.93 13.85 -3.95
CA LYS A 87 -8.12 14.91 -2.93
C LYS A 87 -7.12 16.07 -3.05
N GLN A 88 -6.70 16.42 -4.26
CA GLN A 88 -5.95 17.66 -4.49
C GLN A 88 -6.49 18.46 -5.67
N GLU A 89 -7.81 18.58 -5.81
CA GLU A 89 -8.43 19.76 -6.43
C GLU A 89 -9.86 19.91 -5.90
N GLN A 90 -10.01 20.72 -4.86
CA GLN A 90 -11.19 21.56 -4.65
C GLN A 90 -10.87 22.56 -3.54
N SER A 91 -10.37 23.72 -3.94
CA SER A 91 -10.72 24.96 -3.26
C SER A 91 -12.19 25.24 -3.60
N PRO A 92 -13.11 25.29 -2.63
CA PRO A 92 -14.34 26.04 -2.82
C PRO A 92 -14.08 27.47 -2.32
N ASP A 93 -13.61 28.31 -3.24
CA ASP A 93 -14.07 29.70 -3.28
C ASP A 93 -15.57 29.64 -3.60
N ASN A 94 -16.44 29.78 -2.59
CA ASN A 94 -17.68 30.50 -2.82
C ASN A 94 -18.32 30.97 -1.52
N ALA A 95 -18.67 32.24 -1.51
CA ALA A 95 -19.48 32.90 -0.52
C ALA A 95 -20.88 32.26 -0.45
N GLU A 96 -21.40 32.10 0.77
CA GLU A 96 -22.86 32.13 0.97
C GLU A 96 -23.17 33.11 2.08
N ILE A 97 -23.61 34.29 1.66
CA ILE A 97 -24.36 35.25 2.46
C ILE A 97 -25.73 34.60 2.67
N GLN A 98 -26.09 34.32 3.92
CA GLN A 98 -27.47 34.08 4.30
C GLN A 98 -27.97 35.27 5.11
N ASP A 99 -28.80 36.04 4.41
CA ASP A 99 -29.72 37.04 4.89
C ASP A 99 -30.84 36.38 5.71
N ASP A 100 -31.54 37.24 6.46
CA ASP A 100 -32.81 37.00 7.15
C ASP A 100 -32.74 36.50 8.60
N THR A 101 -32.82 37.45 9.53
CA THR A 101 -33.98 37.47 10.44
C THR A 101 -34.23 38.90 10.87
N SER A 102 -35.18 39.54 10.18
CA SER A 102 -35.86 40.73 10.69
C SER A 102 -36.62 40.40 11.98
N LYS A 103 -36.45 41.21 13.04
CA LYS A 103 -37.62 41.80 13.71
C LYS A 103 -37.31 42.97 14.64
N SER A 104 -38.07 44.04 14.36
CA SER A 104 -38.59 45.04 15.29
C SER A 104 -37.67 46.15 15.76
N LEU A 105 -37.61 47.20 14.94
CA LEU A 105 -37.77 48.56 15.43
C LEU A 105 -39.23 48.98 15.29
N GLU A 106 -39.71 49.72 16.28
CA GLU A 106 -40.77 50.76 16.29
C GLU A 106 -41.48 50.71 17.66
N THR A 107 -41.67 51.78 18.44
CA THR A 107 -41.20 53.18 18.48
C THR A 107 -41.73 53.78 19.79
N ARG A 108 -41.02 54.78 20.36
CA ARG A 108 -41.49 56.01 21.07
C ARG A 108 -42.75 55.91 21.96
N SER A 109 -42.80 56.38 23.20
CA SER A 109 -42.38 57.70 23.74
C SER A 109 -42.33 57.67 25.27
#